data_AF-A0A535HWG7-F1
#
_entry.id   AF-A0A535HWG7-F1
#
_cell.length_a   1.000
_cell.length_b   1.000
_cell.length_c   1.000
_cell.angle_alpha   90.00
_cell.angle_beta   90.00
_cell.angle_gamma   90.00
#
_symmetry.space_group_name_H-M   'P 1'
#
loop_
_entity.id
_entity.type
_entity.pdbx_description
1 polymer ?
#
loop_
_entity_poly.entity_id
_entity_poly.type
_entity_poly.pdbx_seq_one_letter_code
_entity_poly.pdbx_strand_id
1 'polypeptide(L)'
;MPLFRRPERTPPPQFIVGVHDHRVVIGTAPGGVGMLEELRGYVAAVTGGAATPRTDGRDSVAVLSAKMDHAELVNDATSAVALALEELSERGLVASGEAPPQPDLPAMPERADTYGYIQATHARAQTRLRWLEAVDQLLRRHGVTVLPPLPKEEPRVRPH
;
A
#
# COMPACT_ATOMS: atom_id res chain seq x y z
N MET A 1 7.75 -46.66 -12.69
CA MET A 1 7.79 -45.30 -13.27
C MET A 1 6.82 -44.42 -12.53
N PRO A 2 7.21 -43.28 -11.93
CA PRO A 2 6.25 -42.41 -11.28
C PRO A 2 5.49 -41.58 -12.33
N LEU A 3 4.16 -41.65 -12.29
CA LEU A 3 3.21 -41.05 -13.26
C LEU A 3 2.88 -39.57 -13.01
N PHE A 4 3.61 -38.90 -12.12
CA PHE A 4 3.34 -37.51 -11.75
C PHE A 4 4.61 -36.66 -11.81
N ARG A 5 5.03 -36.27 -13.02
CA ARG A 5 5.87 -35.08 -13.17
C ARG A 5 4.96 -33.87 -13.00
N ARG A 6 5.00 -33.26 -11.82
CA ARG A 6 4.50 -31.89 -11.65
C ARG A 6 5.30 -31.02 -12.64
N PRO A 7 4.67 -30.28 -13.57
CA PRO A 7 5.42 -29.36 -14.40
C PRO A 7 6.16 -28.39 -13.47
N GLU A 8 7.47 -28.23 -13.67
CA GLU A 8 8.24 -27.17 -13.03
C GLU A 8 7.60 -25.85 -13.45
N ARG A 9 6.82 -25.28 -12.53
CA ARG A 9 6.15 -24.00 -12.75
C ARG A 9 7.23 -22.96 -12.49
N THR A 10 7.90 -22.50 -13.55
CA THR A 10 8.83 -21.38 -13.45
C THR A 10 8.12 -20.23 -12.74
N PRO A 11 8.67 -19.70 -11.63
CA PRO A 11 8.04 -18.61 -10.92
C PRO A 11 7.89 -17.40 -11.86
N PRO A 12 6.80 -16.63 -11.74
CA PRO A 12 6.62 -15.44 -12.55
C PRO A 12 7.80 -14.48 -12.36
N PRO A 13 8.22 -13.73 -13.40
CA PRO A 13 9.27 -12.74 -13.27
C PRO A 13 8.92 -11.75 -12.16
N GLN A 14 9.86 -11.51 -11.25
CA GLN A 14 9.66 -10.61 -10.12
C GLN A 14 10.93 -9.83 -9.79
N PHE A 15 10.76 -8.68 -9.14
CA PHE A 15 11.85 -7.88 -8.59
C PHE A 15 11.41 -7.21 -7.28
N ILE A 16 12.37 -6.61 -6.58
CA ILE A 16 12.17 -5.95 -5.29
C ILE A 16 12.32 -4.44 -5.45
N VAL A 17 11.50 -3.67 -4.75
CA VAL A 17 11.59 -2.20 -4.69
C VAL A 17 11.55 -1.68 -3.26
N GLY A 18 12.25 -0.55 -3.06
CA GLY A 18 12.31 0.16 -1.79
C GLY A 18 13.11 -0.56 -0.71
N VAL A 19 13.22 0.09 0.45
CA VAL A 19 14.01 -0.38 1.61
C VAL A 19 13.33 -1.49 2.41
N HIS A 20 12.03 -1.69 2.18
CA HIS A 20 11.21 -2.68 2.88
C HIS A 20 10.93 -3.92 2.02
N ASP A 21 11.75 -4.17 1.00
CA ASP A 21 11.65 -5.36 0.14
C ASP A 21 10.25 -5.64 -0.45
N HIS A 22 9.57 -4.59 -0.93
CA HIS A 22 8.28 -4.77 -1.61
C HIS A 22 8.49 -5.52 -2.91
N ARG A 23 7.57 -6.41 -3.24
CA ARG A 23 7.73 -7.32 -4.38
C ARG A 23 6.87 -6.86 -5.54
N VAL A 24 7.46 -6.77 -6.73
CA VAL A 24 6.74 -6.54 -7.97
C VAL A 24 6.73 -7.84 -8.77
N VAL A 25 5.54 -8.34 -9.09
CA VAL A 25 5.37 -9.63 -9.79
C VAL A 25 4.66 -9.39 -11.12
N ILE A 26 5.26 -9.86 -12.21
CA ILE A 26 4.79 -9.64 -13.59
C ILE A 26 4.02 -10.86 -14.07
N GLY A 27 2.96 -10.65 -14.85
CA GLY A 27 2.11 -11.72 -15.40
C GLY A 27 1.14 -12.31 -14.36
N THR A 28 0.73 -11.52 -13.39
CA THR A 28 -0.21 -11.90 -12.33
C THR A 28 -1.65 -11.52 -12.71
N ALA A 29 -2.60 -12.39 -12.36
CA ALA A 29 -4.03 -12.14 -12.55
C ALA A 29 -4.79 -12.52 -11.25
N PRO A 30 -5.54 -11.59 -10.63
CA PRO A 30 -5.56 -10.15 -10.96
C PRO A 30 -4.23 -9.46 -10.60
N GLY A 31 -3.81 -8.48 -11.41
CA GLY A 31 -2.77 -7.51 -11.04
C GLY A 31 -3.24 -6.52 -9.97
N GLY A 32 -2.43 -5.51 -9.66
CA GLY A 32 -2.83 -4.37 -8.83
C GLY A 32 -1.90 -4.06 -7.66
N VAL A 33 -2.39 -3.25 -6.73
CA VAL A 33 -1.71 -2.93 -5.46
C VAL A 33 -2.28 -3.86 -4.39
N GLY A 34 -1.48 -4.83 -3.93
CA GLY A 34 -1.96 -5.92 -3.07
C GLY A 34 -2.49 -5.48 -1.69
N MET A 35 -2.02 -4.33 -1.18
CA MET A 35 -2.42 -3.75 0.10
C MET A 35 -3.61 -2.78 0.00
N LEU A 36 -4.14 -2.51 -1.21
CA LEU A 36 -5.07 -1.41 -1.41
C LEU A 36 -6.40 -1.59 -0.66
N GLU A 37 -6.98 -2.80 -0.67
CA GLU A 37 -8.25 -3.05 0.01
C GLU A 37 -8.11 -2.92 1.53
N GLU A 38 -6.99 -3.38 2.09
CA GLU A 38 -6.68 -3.23 3.52
C GLU A 38 -6.57 -1.76 3.91
N LEU A 39 -5.88 -0.96 3.09
CA LEU A 39 -5.74 0.48 3.32
C LEU A 39 -7.10 1.21 3.27
N ARG A 40 -7.96 0.91 2.29
CA ARG A 40 -9.31 1.51 2.17
C ARG A 40 -10.15 1.30 3.43
N GLY A 41 -10.08 0.11 4.01
CA GLY A 41 -10.87 -0.28 5.18
C GLY A 41 -10.20 -0.01 6.53
N TYR A 42 -8.93 0.40 6.56
CA TYR A 42 -8.07 0.31 7.74
C TYR A 42 -8.66 0.96 8.99
N VAL A 43 -9.02 2.24 8.90
CA VAL A 43 -9.49 3.00 10.07
C VAL A 43 -10.77 2.38 10.64
N ALA A 44 -11.71 1.97 9.77
CA ALA A 44 -12.95 1.33 10.20
C ALA A 44 -12.67 -0.05 10.83
N ALA A 45 -11.77 -0.84 10.23
CA ALA A 45 -11.38 -2.15 10.74
C ALA A 45 -10.73 -2.09 12.12
N VAL A 46 -9.84 -1.11 12.35
CA VAL A 46 -9.14 -0.93 13.63
C VAL A 46 -10.05 -0.38 14.73
N THR A 47 -10.94 0.56 14.38
CA THR A 47 -11.71 1.30 15.38
C THR A 47 -13.05 0.65 15.72
N GLY A 48 -13.62 -0.17 14.82
CA GLY A 48 -14.90 -0.83 15.03
C GLY A 48 -15.99 0.13 15.54
N GLY A 49 -16.58 -0.18 16.70
CA GLY A 49 -17.61 0.66 17.35
C GLY A 49 -17.13 2.02 17.87
N ALA A 50 -15.82 2.25 18.00
CA ALA A 50 -15.24 3.52 18.44
C ALA A 50 -15.25 4.61 17.35
N ALA A 51 -15.75 4.27 16.15
CA ALA A 51 -15.94 5.19 15.02
C ALA A 51 -17.01 6.25 15.26
N THR A 52 -17.79 6.14 16.35
CA THR A 52 -18.80 7.15 16.70
C THR A 52 -18.11 8.38 17.29
N PRO A 53 -18.32 9.59 16.74
CA PRO A 53 -17.75 10.81 17.29
C PRO A 53 -18.16 11.02 18.75
N ARG A 54 -17.30 11.66 19.53
CA ARG A 54 -17.60 12.06 20.91
C ARG A 54 -18.72 13.10 20.91
N THR A 55 -19.26 13.38 22.09
CA THR A 55 -20.35 14.34 22.30
C THR A 55 -20.01 15.77 21.84
N ASP A 56 -18.73 16.11 21.74
CA ASP A 56 -18.22 17.38 21.23
C ASP A 56 -17.99 17.38 19.70
N GLY A 57 -18.37 16.30 19.01
CA GLY A 57 -18.19 16.11 17.58
C GLY A 57 -16.78 15.72 17.15
N ARG A 58 -15.84 15.53 18.08
CA ARG A 58 -14.47 15.12 17.78
C ARG A 58 -14.32 13.61 17.72
N ASP A 59 -13.36 13.16 16.93
CA ASP A 59 -12.96 11.75 16.93
C ASP A 59 -12.46 11.29 18.31
N SER A 60 -12.70 10.03 18.62
CA SER A 60 -12.11 9.38 19.79
C SER A 60 -10.59 9.24 19.63
N VAL A 61 -9.87 9.06 20.73
CA VAL A 61 -8.40 8.84 20.68
C VAL A 61 -8.06 7.60 19.84
N ALA A 62 -8.87 6.54 19.93
CA ALA A 62 -8.70 5.34 19.10
C ALA A 62 -8.78 5.65 17.60
N VAL A 63 -9.73 6.50 17.19
CA VAL A 63 -9.85 6.94 15.80
C VAL A 63 -8.68 7.82 15.37
N LEU A 64 -8.23 8.72 16.25
CA LEU A 64 -7.07 9.57 15.97
C LEU A 64 -5.77 8.76 15.80
N SER A 65 -5.55 7.75 16.65
CA SER A 65 -4.43 6.80 16.50
C SER A 65 -4.53 6.04 15.18
N ALA A 66 -5.69 5.44 14.88
CA ALA A 66 -5.89 4.70 13.64
C ALA A 66 -5.69 5.57 12.38
N LYS A 67 -6.04 6.87 12.44
CA LYS A 67 -5.80 7.82 11.35
C LYS A 67 -4.32 8.10 11.11
N MET A 68 -3.52 8.16 12.18
CA MET A 68 -2.07 8.34 12.07
C MET A 68 -1.42 7.09 11.49
N ASP A 69 -1.77 5.91 12.03
CA ASP A 69 -1.25 4.63 11.53
C ASP A 69 -1.61 4.43 10.05
N HIS A 70 -2.86 4.72 9.68
CA HIS A 70 -3.31 4.71 8.28
C HIS A 70 -2.47 5.63 7.40
N ALA A 71 -2.14 6.84 7.88
CA ALA A 71 -1.37 7.80 7.11
C ALA A 71 0.07 7.34 6.86
N GLU A 72 0.69 6.67 7.84
CA GLU A 72 2.00 6.04 7.71
C GLU A 72 1.96 4.90 6.70
N LEU A 73 1.02 3.96 6.86
CA LEU A 73 0.86 2.82 5.95
C LEU A 73 0.62 3.25 4.49
N VAL A 74 -0.25 4.25 4.28
CA VAL A 74 -0.49 4.79 2.93
C VAL A 74 0.76 5.48 2.37
N ASN A 75 1.51 6.19 3.21
CA ASN A 75 2.75 6.83 2.78
C ASN A 75 3.77 5.81 2.30
N ASP A 76 3.97 4.73 3.06
CA ASP A 76 4.89 3.64 2.70
C ASP A 76 4.45 2.92 1.43
N ALA A 77 3.17 2.60 1.30
CA ALA A 77 2.59 2.02 0.09
C ALA A 77 2.81 2.94 -1.13
N THR A 78 2.61 4.25 -0.95
CA THR A 78 2.82 5.24 -2.02
C THR A 78 4.27 5.26 -2.48
N SER A 79 5.22 5.27 -1.54
CA SER A 79 6.64 5.23 -1.86
C SER A 79 7.04 3.94 -2.58
N ALA A 80 6.58 2.77 -2.11
CA ALA A 80 6.86 1.50 -2.76
C ALA A 80 6.29 1.44 -4.18
N VAL A 81 5.07 1.91 -4.39
CA VAL A 81 4.41 1.93 -5.69
C VAL A 81 5.06 2.94 -6.65
N ALA A 82 5.51 4.10 -6.16
CA ALA A 82 6.25 5.06 -6.97
C ALA A 82 7.55 4.44 -7.53
N LEU A 83 8.34 3.79 -6.67
CA LEU A 83 9.56 3.10 -7.08
C LEU A 83 9.26 1.92 -8.02
N ALA A 84 8.17 1.19 -7.80
CA ALA A 84 7.72 0.15 -8.72
C ALA A 84 7.44 0.73 -10.12
N LEU A 85 6.76 1.87 -10.22
CA LEU A 85 6.44 2.50 -11.50
C LEU A 85 7.70 2.99 -12.24
N GLU A 86 8.66 3.57 -11.52
CA GLU A 86 9.96 3.97 -12.07
C GLU A 86 10.68 2.76 -12.68
N GLU A 87 10.84 1.69 -11.91
CA GLU A 87 11.51 0.46 -12.35
C GLU A 87 10.76 -0.23 -13.51
N LEU A 88 9.42 -0.24 -13.49
CA LEU A 88 8.61 -0.77 -14.61
C LEU A 88 8.81 0.06 -15.89
N SER A 89 8.93 1.38 -15.77
CA SER A 89 9.23 2.26 -16.90
C SER A 89 10.64 2.02 -17.44
N GLU A 90 11.64 1.89 -16.57
CA GLU A 90 13.03 1.59 -16.97
C GLU A 90 13.14 0.24 -17.70
N ARG A 91 12.34 -0.74 -17.29
CA ARG A 91 12.25 -2.06 -17.95
C ARG A 91 11.39 -2.09 -19.21
N GLY A 92 10.77 -0.96 -19.58
CA GLY A 92 9.87 -0.88 -20.75
C GLY A 92 8.57 -1.66 -20.61
N LEU A 93 8.16 -1.99 -19.39
CA LEU A 93 6.92 -2.71 -19.10
C LEU A 93 5.71 -1.77 -19.00
N VAL A 94 5.95 -0.52 -18.62
CA VAL A 94 4.97 0.57 -18.61
C VAL A 94 5.58 1.74 -19.38
N ALA A 95 4.80 2.40 -20.23
CA ALA A 95 5.32 3.53 -21.00
C ALA A 95 5.59 4.74 -20.09
N SER A 96 6.68 5.48 -20.35
CA SER A 96 6.97 6.73 -19.67
C SER A 96 5.83 7.73 -19.91
N GLY A 97 5.20 8.21 -18.84
CA GLY A 97 4.01 9.07 -18.88
C GLY A 97 2.66 8.37 -18.84
N GLU A 98 2.61 7.02 -18.86
CA GLU A 98 1.35 6.29 -18.62
C GLU A 98 0.98 6.25 -17.12
N ALA A 99 2.00 6.30 -16.25
CA ALA A 99 1.81 6.39 -14.81
C ALA A 99 1.05 7.68 -14.44
N PRO A 100 0.01 7.59 -13.59
CA PRO A 100 -0.62 8.77 -13.02
C PRO A 100 0.41 9.66 -12.32
N PRO A 101 0.38 10.99 -12.53
CA PRO A 101 1.31 11.90 -11.86
C PRO A 101 1.13 11.82 -10.34
N GLN A 102 2.21 12.04 -9.59
CA GLN A 102 2.15 12.14 -8.13
C GLN A 102 1.12 13.22 -7.73
N PRO A 103 0.30 12.97 -6.69
CA PRO A 103 -0.78 13.87 -6.36
C PRO A 103 -0.27 15.12 -5.63
N ASP A 104 -0.86 16.27 -5.95
CA ASP A 104 -0.67 17.48 -5.15
C ASP A 104 -1.27 17.29 -3.76
N LEU A 105 -0.41 17.33 -2.75
CA LEU A 105 -0.82 17.11 -1.37
C LEU A 105 -1.32 18.41 -0.75
N PRO A 106 -2.47 18.38 -0.03
CA PRO A 106 -2.91 19.52 0.77
C PRO A 106 -1.79 20.05 1.67
N ALA A 107 -1.64 21.37 1.74
CA ALA A 107 -0.64 22.01 2.58
C ALA A 107 -0.86 21.64 4.06
N MET A 108 0.24 21.44 4.78
CA MET A 108 0.15 21.26 6.23
C MET A 108 -0.09 22.62 6.88
N PRO A 109 -1.03 22.75 7.83
CA PRO A 109 -1.21 24.00 8.55
C PRO A 109 0.05 24.36 9.34
N GLU A 110 0.52 25.60 9.24
CA GLU A 110 1.72 26.07 9.96
C GLU A 110 1.53 26.08 11.49
N ARG A 111 0.29 26.24 11.94
CA ARG A 111 -0.11 26.19 13.35
C ARG A 111 -1.40 25.38 13.47
N ALA A 112 -1.27 24.12 13.84
CA ALA A 112 -2.40 23.27 14.20
C ALA A 112 -2.21 22.76 15.62
N ASP A 113 -3.32 22.63 16.35
CA ASP A 113 -3.34 21.76 17.52
C ASP A 113 -3.19 20.29 17.08
N THR A 114 -2.94 19.38 18.02
CA THR A 114 -2.73 17.96 17.71
C THR A 114 -3.89 17.37 16.90
N TYR A 115 -5.12 17.77 17.21
CA TYR A 115 -6.29 17.31 16.48
C TYR A 115 -6.25 17.75 15.01
N GLY A 116 -6.05 19.05 14.76
CA GLY A 116 -5.96 19.60 13.40
C GLY A 116 -4.81 19.00 12.60
N TYR A 117 -3.67 18.75 13.24
CA TYR A 117 -2.52 18.09 12.61
C TYR A 117 -2.86 16.67 12.15
N ILE A 118 -3.52 15.87 13.00
CA ILE A 118 -3.93 14.50 12.67
C ILE A 118 -4.94 14.50 11.52
N GLN A 119 -5.93 15.41 11.54
CA GLN A 119 -6.90 15.52 10.45
C GLN A 119 -6.23 15.91 9.12
N ALA A 120 -5.31 16.87 9.14
CA ALA A 120 -4.57 17.30 7.94
C ALA A 120 -3.68 16.17 7.39
N THR A 121 -3.01 15.43 8.27
CA THR A 121 -2.20 14.26 7.93
C THR A 121 -3.04 13.17 7.29
N HIS A 122 -4.20 12.86 7.88
CA HIS A 122 -5.13 11.89 7.34
C HIS A 122 -5.73 12.33 6.00
N ALA A 123 -6.01 13.63 5.80
CA ALA A 123 -6.49 14.15 4.53
C ALA A 123 -5.46 13.97 3.40
N ARG A 124 -4.16 14.21 3.68
CA ARG A 124 -3.06 13.93 2.75
C ARG A 124 -2.97 12.44 2.43
N ALA A 125 -3.15 11.57 3.43
CA ALA A 125 -3.20 10.12 3.22
C ALA A 125 -4.35 9.73 2.28
N GLN A 126 -5.54 10.28 2.45
CA GLN A 126 -6.65 10.01 1.51
C GLN A 126 -6.35 10.48 0.08
N THR A 127 -5.64 11.59 -0.08
CA THR A 127 -5.19 12.04 -1.41
C THR A 127 -4.24 11.04 -2.06
N ARG A 128 -3.29 10.51 -1.29
CA ARG A 128 -2.40 9.44 -1.77
C ARG A 128 -3.12 8.13 -2.05
N LEU A 129 -4.10 7.77 -1.23
CA LEU A 129 -4.92 6.58 -1.45
C LEU A 129 -5.65 6.65 -2.79
N ARG A 130 -6.24 7.80 -3.15
CA ARG A 130 -6.86 8.00 -4.48
C ARG A 130 -5.86 7.84 -5.63
N TRP A 131 -4.61 8.27 -5.44
CA TRP A 131 -3.56 8.03 -6.42
C TRP A 131 -3.22 6.54 -6.54
N LEU A 132 -3.10 5.83 -5.42
CA LEU A 132 -2.91 4.37 -5.42
C LEU A 132 -4.04 3.63 -6.15
N GLU A 133 -5.29 4.10 -6.03
CA GLU A 133 -6.43 3.54 -6.77
C GLU A 133 -6.30 3.73 -8.29
N ALA A 134 -5.80 4.88 -8.74
CA ALA A 134 -5.53 5.11 -10.16
C ALA A 134 -4.39 4.21 -10.67
N VAL A 135 -3.33 4.04 -9.86
CA VAL A 135 -2.21 3.16 -10.19
C VAL A 135 -2.64 1.68 -10.19
N ASP A 136 -3.51 1.26 -9.26
CA ASP A 136 -4.05 -0.10 -9.23
C ASP A 136 -4.73 -0.48 -10.54
N GLN A 137 -5.52 0.43 -11.12
CA GLN A 137 -6.14 0.23 -12.43
C GLN A 137 -5.09 0.08 -13.55
N LEU A 138 -4.03 0.88 -13.53
CA LEU A 138 -2.90 0.75 -14.47
C LEU A 138 -2.22 -0.61 -14.33
N LEU A 139 -1.85 -1.00 -13.10
CA LEU A 139 -1.15 -2.26 -12.83
C LEU A 139 -1.98 -3.49 -13.22
N ARG A 140 -3.30 -3.44 -13.00
CA ARG A 140 -4.23 -4.47 -13.47
C ARG A 140 -4.21 -4.63 -14.99
N ARG A 141 -4.18 -3.52 -15.75
CA ARG A 141 -4.10 -3.55 -17.23
C ARG A 141 -2.81 -4.20 -17.72
N HIS A 142 -1.72 -4.01 -16.98
CA HIS A 142 -0.40 -4.57 -17.31
C HIS A 142 -0.12 -5.96 -16.69
N GLY A 143 -1.07 -6.51 -15.93
CA GLY A 143 -0.88 -7.80 -15.25
C GLY A 143 0.29 -7.78 -14.26
N VAL A 144 0.54 -6.64 -13.62
CA VAL A 144 1.60 -6.46 -12.63
C VAL A 144 0.97 -6.35 -11.24
N THR A 145 1.56 -6.98 -10.24
CA THR A 145 1.15 -6.82 -8.83
C THR A 145 2.29 -6.27 -8.00
N VAL A 146 2.01 -5.24 -7.20
CA VAL A 146 2.89 -4.78 -6.11
C VAL A 146 2.40 -5.39 -4.80
N LEU A 147 3.25 -6.17 -4.14
CA LEU A 147 2.95 -6.91 -2.92
C LEU A 147 3.81 -6.40 -1.76
N PRO A 148 3.30 -6.48 -0.51
CA PRO A 148 4.13 -6.25 0.66
C PRO A 148 5.30 -7.24 0.72
N PRO A 149 6.35 -6.91 1.50
CA PRO A 149 7.42 -7.84 1.82
C PRO A 149 6.89 -9.17 2.34
N LEU A 150 7.68 -10.22 2.15
CA LEU A 150 7.42 -11.48 2.84
C LEU A 150 7.65 -11.28 4.35
N PRO A 151 6.85 -11.94 5.20
CA PRO A 151 7.14 -11.97 6.64
C PRO A 151 8.54 -12.55 6.85
N LYS A 152 9.32 -11.93 7.75
CA LYS A 152 10.63 -12.45 8.13
C LYS A 152 10.43 -13.82 8.77
N GLU A 153 11.12 -14.85 8.28
CA GLU A 153 11.08 -16.17 8.92
C GLU A 153 11.58 -16.03 10.36
N GLU A 154 10.72 -16.30 11.35
CA GLU A 154 11.17 -16.42 12.73
C GLU A 154 12.13 -17.62 12.83
N PRO A 155 13.29 -17.47 13.49
CA PRO A 155 14.21 -18.57 13.64
C PRO A 155 13.49 -19.71 14.37
N ARG A 156 13.36 -20.86 13.71
CA ARG A 156 12.78 -22.06 14.31
C ARG A 156 13.57 -22.40 15.57
N VAL A 157 13.02 -22.06 16.73
CA VAL A 157 13.53 -22.52 18.02
C VAL A 157 13.38 -24.03 18.03
N ARG A 158 14.48 -24.75 17.85
CA ARG A 158 14.48 -26.21 18.02
C ARG A 158 14.26 -26.48 19.52
N PRO A 159 13.25 -27.28 19.91
CA PRO A 159 13.17 -27.74 21.29
C PRO A 159 14.41 -28.59 21.57
N HIS A 160 15.08 -28.28 22.69
CA HIS A 160 16.19 -29.04 23.25
C HIS A 160 15.71 -30.37 23.84
#